data_AF-A0A924K9C9-F1
#
_entry.id   AF-A0A924K9C9-F1
#
_cell.length_a   1.000
_cell.length_b   1.000
_cell.length_c   1.000
_cell.angle_alpha   90.00
_cell.angle_beta   90.00
_cell.angle_gamma   90.00
#
_symmetry.space_group_name_H-M   'P 1'
#
loop_
_entity.id
_entity.type
_entity.pdbx_description
1 polymer ?
#
loop_
_entity_poly.entity_id
_entity_poly.type
_entity_poly.pdbx_seq_one_letter_code
_entity_poly.pdbx_strand_id
1 'polypeptide(L)'
;MLLKLLRQLSWRELIHHPWRNLAAVVAVMLGVALAFSVQLINTSALSEFSQAVRSVNGQSDLELRAVQGSFDEAIYERVATHPQVAVASPVLELASFALTTADKRVPLRVVGLDALVIAQLAPALIPFPTPSAASDADRFALFTPGAVFLNPAARQALPESTFKLQSGLQLLDVRVAGSVSASGAPLAVMDIAAAQELFGKQGQLSRIDIKLKPGADRAAFTQSLQLPAGIATAEPGDGAQRISNLSRAYRVNLTVLALVALFTGAFLVFSVLSLSVAKRAQQFALLGVLGLTGRERLLLVMAESGLLGLAGSAAGIALGTGLAALALRLLGGDLGGGYFAGVAPSLQWSAPAALTYGALGVAASLVGGWWPARAAQKLPPAQTLKGLGAAPGEGKGHWLSLLLIVSGTLMALTPPVFGIPLAAYVSVALLLVGGITALPRLIALLYDRLSPWVAHSLLPMLAVERARRVRESAAVAVSGVVASLSLAVALTVMVASFRDSVTHWLDVVLPADLYMRTAPPSGSSAASDTVYFTPELVEAIASVKGVKRVTSLRTTSVLLDASQPAVALIARDI
;
A
#
# COMPACT_ATOMS: atom_id res chain seq x y z
N MET A 1 -3.33 -11.34 -44.84
CA MET A 1 -1.94 -11.80 -45.10
C MET A 1 -1.16 -12.04 -43.80
N LEU A 2 -1.11 -11.07 -42.88
CA LEU A 2 -0.40 -11.16 -41.60
C LEU A 2 -0.76 -12.41 -40.76
N LEU A 3 -2.06 -12.73 -40.63
CA LEU A 3 -2.54 -13.92 -39.90
C LEU A 3 -2.05 -15.25 -40.51
N LYS A 4 -1.93 -15.32 -41.85
CA LYS A 4 -1.40 -16.51 -42.54
C LYS A 4 0.10 -16.68 -42.26
N LEU A 5 0.85 -15.57 -42.25
CA LEU A 5 2.28 -15.57 -41.92
C LEU A 5 2.52 -15.93 -40.45
N LEU A 6 1.73 -15.40 -39.52
CA LEU A 6 1.79 -15.80 -38.11
C LEU A 6 1.53 -17.29 -37.93
N ARG A 7 0.50 -17.83 -38.59
CA ARG A 7 0.13 -19.25 -38.49
C ARG A 7 1.12 -20.19 -39.17
N GLN A 8 1.74 -19.80 -40.29
CA GLN A 8 2.61 -20.69 -41.06
C GLN A 8 4.10 -20.56 -40.69
N LEU A 9 4.56 -19.35 -40.39
CA LEU A 9 5.96 -19.05 -40.09
C LEU A 9 6.21 -19.00 -38.59
N SER A 10 5.48 -18.14 -37.86
CA SER A 10 5.73 -17.88 -36.44
C SER A 10 5.30 -19.05 -35.54
N TRP A 11 4.18 -19.71 -35.85
CA TRP A 11 3.71 -20.88 -35.09
C TRP A 11 4.67 -22.07 -35.17
N ARG A 12 5.21 -22.36 -36.38
CA ARG A 12 6.18 -23.44 -36.57
C ARG A 12 7.48 -23.16 -35.83
N GLU A 13 7.95 -21.93 -35.89
CA GLU A 13 9.11 -21.47 -35.10
C GLU A 13 8.88 -21.66 -33.59
N LEU A 14 7.65 -21.40 -33.13
CA LEU A 14 7.26 -21.57 -31.73
C LEU A 14 7.41 -23.03 -31.27
N ILE A 15 7.05 -23.97 -32.13
CA ILE A 15 7.16 -25.42 -31.89
C ILE A 15 8.62 -25.88 -31.94
N HIS A 16 9.44 -25.34 -32.85
CA HIS A 16 10.84 -25.75 -32.98
C HIS A 16 11.75 -25.20 -31.87
N HIS A 17 11.42 -24.05 -31.29
CA HIS A 17 12.19 -23.42 -30.22
C HIS A 17 11.31 -23.06 -29.00
N PRO A 18 10.70 -24.06 -28.35
CA PRO A 18 9.68 -23.82 -27.32
C PRO A 18 10.26 -23.12 -26.09
N TRP A 19 11.46 -23.52 -25.65
CA TRP A 19 12.09 -22.98 -24.44
C TRP A 19 12.36 -21.48 -24.49
N ARG A 20 12.72 -20.96 -25.67
CA ARG A 20 13.02 -19.53 -25.83
C ARG A 20 11.76 -18.68 -25.68
N ASN A 21 10.67 -19.11 -26.34
CA ASN A 21 9.41 -18.38 -26.29
C ASN A 21 8.72 -18.56 -24.94
N LEU A 22 8.83 -19.74 -24.35
CA LEU A 22 8.36 -20.03 -22.99
C LEU A 22 9.08 -19.14 -21.97
N ALA A 23 10.39 -18.95 -22.07
CA ALA A 23 11.12 -18.02 -21.20
C ALA A 23 10.59 -16.58 -21.29
N ALA A 24 10.27 -16.09 -22.49
CA ALA A 24 9.69 -14.76 -22.67
C ALA A 24 8.27 -14.67 -22.07
N VAL A 25 7.42 -15.68 -22.30
CA VAL A 25 6.07 -15.75 -21.72
C VAL A 25 6.14 -15.81 -20.20
N VAL A 26 7.01 -16.65 -19.63
CA VAL A 26 7.22 -16.77 -18.19
C VAL A 26 7.70 -15.45 -17.59
N ALA A 27 8.59 -14.73 -18.26
CA ALA A 27 9.06 -13.44 -17.80
C ALA A 27 7.95 -12.40 -17.70
N VAL A 28 7.13 -12.26 -18.76
CA VAL A 28 5.96 -11.36 -18.75
C VAL A 28 4.92 -11.82 -17.72
N MET A 29 4.67 -13.13 -17.65
CA MET A 29 3.76 -13.75 -16.67
C MET A 29 4.16 -13.40 -15.24
N LEU A 30 5.43 -13.60 -14.86
CA LEU A 30 5.92 -13.31 -13.52
C LEU A 30 5.83 -11.80 -13.19
N GLY A 31 6.17 -10.94 -14.15
CA GLY A 31 6.04 -9.48 -13.99
C GLY A 31 4.60 -9.03 -13.74
N VAL A 32 3.67 -9.48 -14.57
CA VAL A 32 2.24 -9.16 -14.43
C VAL A 32 1.64 -9.80 -13.17
N ALA A 33 2.01 -11.05 -12.86
CA ALA A 33 1.52 -11.74 -11.67
C ALA A 33 1.92 -11.05 -10.38
N LEU A 34 3.19 -10.64 -10.26
CA LEU A 34 3.68 -9.94 -9.08
C LEU A 34 3.00 -8.57 -8.93
N ALA A 35 2.90 -7.81 -10.02
CA ALA A 35 2.22 -6.52 -10.03
C ALA A 35 0.74 -6.62 -9.65
N PHE A 36 0.03 -7.56 -10.27
CA PHE A 36 -1.39 -7.75 -10.02
C PHE A 36 -1.67 -8.34 -8.64
N SER A 37 -0.85 -9.29 -8.17
CA SER A 37 -0.97 -9.89 -6.84
C SER A 37 -0.77 -8.84 -5.74
N VAL A 38 0.26 -8.00 -5.86
CA VAL A 38 0.51 -6.87 -4.92
C VAL A 38 -0.69 -5.94 -4.87
N GLN A 39 -1.21 -5.51 -6.02
CA GLN A 39 -2.39 -4.64 -6.07
C GLN A 39 -3.60 -5.30 -5.39
N LEU A 40 -3.84 -6.58 -5.68
CA LEU A 40 -5.00 -7.32 -5.20
C LEU A 40 -4.94 -7.55 -3.70
N ILE A 41 -3.78 -7.94 -3.16
CA ILE A 41 -3.53 -8.08 -1.73
C ILE A 41 -3.77 -6.74 -1.03
N ASN A 42 -3.17 -5.66 -1.56
CA ASN A 42 -3.27 -4.34 -0.96
C ASN A 42 -4.71 -3.81 -0.95
N THR A 43 -5.44 -3.95 -2.06
CA THR A 43 -6.83 -3.50 -2.16
C THR A 43 -7.74 -4.31 -1.24
N SER A 44 -7.54 -5.64 -1.19
CA SER A 44 -8.32 -6.53 -0.33
C SER A 44 -8.08 -6.21 1.14
N ALA A 45 -6.81 -6.05 1.58
CA ALA A 45 -6.46 -5.72 2.96
C ALA A 45 -7.05 -4.37 3.42
N LEU A 46 -6.98 -3.33 2.59
CA LEU A 46 -7.52 -2.00 2.91
C LEU A 46 -9.06 -1.99 3.00
N SER A 47 -9.72 -2.69 2.07
CA SER A 47 -11.18 -2.71 1.99
C SER A 47 -11.81 -3.38 3.22
N GLU A 48 -11.24 -4.47 3.71
CA GLU A 48 -11.76 -5.19 4.87
C GLU A 48 -11.54 -4.43 6.17
N PHE A 49 -10.36 -3.81 6.32
CA PHE A 49 -10.11 -2.93 7.46
C PHE A 49 -11.09 -1.76 7.48
N SER A 50 -11.31 -1.12 6.32
CA SER A 50 -12.28 -0.02 6.21
C SER A 50 -13.73 -0.47 6.48
N GLN A 51 -14.11 -1.70 6.10
CA GLN A 51 -15.41 -2.27 6.43
C GLN A 51 -15.55 -2.60 7.92
N ALA A 52 -14.51 -3.18 8.54
CA ALA A 52 -14.49 -3.47 9.98
C ALA A 52 -14.60 -2.18 10.81
N VAL A 53 -13.84 -1.14 10.45
CA VAL A 53 -13.89 0.18 11.11
C VAL A 53 -15.25 0.85 10.92
N ARG A 54 -15.83 0.81 9.71
CA ARG A 54 -17.17 1.35 9.46
C ARG A 54 -18.28 0.60 10.21
N SER A 55 -18.11 -0.70 10.44
CA SER A 55 -19.09 -1.48 11.21
C SER A 55 -19.10 -1.12 12.70
N VAL A 56 -17.96 -0.66 13.24
CA VAL A 56 -17.80 -0.30 14.66
C VAL A 56 -18.05 1.19 14.92
N ASN A 57 -17.66 2.09 14.01
CA ASN A 57 -17.74 3.55 14.21
C ASN A 57 -18.98 4.22 13.61
N GLY A 58 -19.79 3.52 12.80
CA GLY A 58 -20.99 4.06 12.18
C GLY A 58 -20.79 4.53 10.72
N GLN A 59 -21.88 5.02 10.12
CA GLN A 59 -22.02 5.46 8.72
C GLN A 59 -22.09 7.00 8.60
N SER A 60 -21.39 7.75 9.45
CA SER A 60 -21.26 9.19 9.24
C SER A 60 -20.54 9.47 7.91
N ASP A 61 -20.86 10.61 7.29
CA ASP A 61 -20.13 11.12 6.12
C ASP A 61 -18.94 11.98 6.54
N LEU A 62 -19.07 12.67 7.67
CA LEU A 62 -18.09 13.59 8.26
C LEU A 62 -18.17 13.53 9.79
N GLU A 63 -17.06 13.77 10.47
CA GLU A 63 -16.99 13.99 11.91
C GLU A 63 -16.40 15.38 12.18
N LEU A 64 -16.96 16.13 13.13
CA LEU A 64 -16.30 17.30 13.70
C LEU A 64 -15.65 16.90 15.02
N ARG A 65 -14.34 17.05 15.15
CA ARG A 65 -13.59 16.71 16.36
C ARG A 65 -12.83 17.91 16.91
N ALA A 66 -12.71 17.96 18.23
CA ALA A 66 -11.72 18.83 18.86
C ALA A 66 -10.32 18.42 18.42
N VAL A 67 -9.47 19.40 18.11
CA VAL A 67 -8.04 19.22 17.89
C VAL A 67 -7.34 18.75 19.18
N GLN A 68 -7.83 19.20 20.34
CA GLN A 68 -7.40 18.76 21.67
C GLN A 68 -8.59 18.75 22.64
N GLY A 69 -8.74 17.67 23.41
CA GLY A 69 -9.75 17.57 24.47
C GLY A 69 -11.19 17.56 23.93
N SER A 70 -11.99 18.52 24.41
CA SER A 70 -13.40 18.71 24.09
C SER A 70 -13.66 20.14 23.62
N PHE A 71 -14.79 20.37 22.96
CA PHE A 71 -15.23 21.69 22.47
C PHE A 71 -16.65 22.01 22.92
N ASP A 72 -17.03 23.28 22.79
CA ASP A 72 -18.34 23.80 23.22
C ASP A 72 -19.48 23.21 22.37
N GLU A 73 -20.51 22.70 23.06
CA GLU A 73 -21.72 22.12 22.47
C GLU A 73 -22.53 23.11 21.62
N ALA A 74 -22.39 24.44 21.80
CA ALA A 74 -23.10 25.44 20.99
C ALA A 74 -22.91 25.27 19.47
N ILE A 75 -21.82 24.61 19.06
CA ILE A 75 -21.53 24.31 17.66
C ILE A 75 -22.45 23.23 17.10
N TYR A 76 -22.93 22.31 17.95
CA TYR A 76 -23.88 21.28 17.55
C TYR A 76 -25.16 21.87 16.96
N GLU A 77 -25.74 22.91 17.59
CA GLU A 77 -26.96 23.56 17.10
C GLU A 77 -26.78 24.14 15.68
N ARG A 78 -25.65 24.81 15.45
CA ARG A 78 -25.30 25.38 14.14
C ARG A 78 -25.12 24.30 13.06
N VAL A 79 -24.57 23.15 13.42
CA VAL A 79 -24.34 22.03 12.50
C VAL A 79 -25.65 21.30 12.22
N ALA A 80 -26.44 21.02 13.25
CA ALA A 80 -27.70 20.29 13.14
C ALA A 80 -28.77 21.05 12.33
N THR A 81 -28.76 22.38 12.39
CA THR A 81 -29.70 23.24 11.63
C THR A 81 -29.26 23.54 10.19
N HIS A 82 -28.07 23.10 9.78
CA HIS A 82 -27.53 23.44 8.46
C HIS A 82 -28.33 22.74 7.32
N PRO A 83 -28.69 23.44 6.23
CA PRO A 83 -29.59 22.91 5.19
C PRO A 83 -29.11 21.63 4.50
N GLN A 84 -27.80 21.41 4.43
CA GLN A 84 -27.16 20.25 3.79
C GLN A 84 -27.03 19.03 4.73
N VAL A 85 -27.25 19.21 6.03
CA VAL A 85 -27.18 18.12 7.01
C VAL A 85 -28.51 17.37 7.02
N ALA A 86 -28.44 16.05 6.91
CA ALA A 86 -29.60 15.18 7.09
C ALA A 86 -29.77 14.84 8.58
N VAL A 87 -28.66 14.51 9.24
CA VAL A 87 -28.63 14.09 10.65
C VAL A 87 -27.28 14.49 11.27
N ALA A 88 -27.29 15.01 12.49
CA ALA A 88 -26.09 15.23 13.30
C ALA A 88 -26.29 14.65 14.71
N SER A 89 -25.32 13.89 15.20
CA SER A 89 -25.34 13.32 16.56
C SER A 89 -24.15 13.86 17.37
N PRO A 90 -24.40 14.45 18.55
CA PRO A 90 -23.35 14.86 19.45
C PRO A 90 -22.81 13.64 20.20
N VAL A 91 -21.51 13.60 20.46
CA VAL A 91 -20.85 12.47 21.11
C VAL A 91 -19.81 12.97 22.12
N LEU A 92 -19.90 12.44 23.34
CA LEU A 92 -18.90 12.61 24.40
C LEU A 92 -18.17 11.28 24.60
N GLU A 93 -16.88 11.25 24.31
CA GLU A 93 -16.03 10.07 24.48
C GLU A 93 -15.09 10.24 25.67
N LEU A 94 -15.12 9.27 26.58
CA LEU A 94 -14.31 9.25 27.79
C LEU A 94 -13.66 7.87 27.97
N ALA A 95 -12.40 7.86 28.39
CA ALA A 95 -11.73 6.65 28.86
C ALA A 95 -11.78 6.62 30.38
N SER A 96 -12.25 5.50 30.94
CA SER A 96 -12.42 5.33 32.38
C SER A 96 -12.04 3.90 32.81
N PHE A 97 -11.89 3.69 34.11
CA PHE A 97 -11.81 2.35 34.70
C PHE A 97 -13.11 2.06 35.45
N ALA A 98 -13.70 0.90 35.16
CA ALA A 98 -14.71 0.31 36.00
C ALA A 98 -14.03 -0.43 37.15
N LEU A 99 -14.40 -0.10 38.38
CA LEU A 99 -14.07 -0.87 39.58
C LEU A 99 -15.25 -1.74 39.94
N THR A 100 -15.02 -3.06 39.95
CA THR A 100 -16.00 -4.03 40.46
C THR A 100 -16.03 -4.01 41.99
N THR A 101 -17.03 -4.66 42.59
CA THR A 101 -17.09 -4.83 44.05
C THR A 101 -15.89 -5.59 44.64
N ALA A 102 -15.14 -6.31 43.80
CA ALA A 102 -13.91 -7.02 44.15
C ALA A 102 -12.62 -6.21 43.90
N ASP A 103 -12.72 -4.87 43.79
CA ASP A 103 -11.60 -3.94 43.51
C ASP A 103 -10.81 -4.23 42.22
N LYS A 104 -11.41 -5.00 41.30
CA LYS A 104 -10.79 -5.27 40.00
C LYS A 104 -11.03 -4.08 39.07
N ARG A 105 -9.95 -3.49 38.57
CA ARG A 105 -9.98 -2.42 37.57
C ARG A 105 -10.10 -2.98 36.16
N VAL A 106 -11.18 -2.66 35.48
CA VAL A 106 -11.43 -3.03 34.08
C VAL A 106 -11.43 -1.75 33.24
N PRO A 107 -10.56 -1.62 32.23
CA PRO A 107 -10.59 -0.46 31.34
C PRO A 107 -11.91 -0.48 30.54
N LEU A 108 -12.62 0.65 30.55
CA LEU A 108 -13.93 0.79 29.91
C LEU A 108 -13.99 2.10 29.10
N ARG A 109 -14.42 2.00 27.84
CA ARG A 109 -14.74 3.21 27.06
C ARG A 109 -16.17 3.62 27.40
N VAL A 110 -16.35 4.85 27.82
CA VAL A 110 -17.68 5.42 28.04
C VAL A 110 -18.00 6.37 26.90
N VAL A 111 -19.12 6.14 26.23
CA VAL A 111 -19.58 6.97 25.12
C VAL A 111 -20.97 7.51 25.47
N GLY A 112 -21.05 8.82 25.69
CA GLY A 112 -22.29 9.55 25.80
C GLY A 112 -22.79 9.92 24.41
N LEU A 113 -24.01 9.52 24.06
CA LEU A 113 -24.58 9.76 22.74
C LEU A 113 -26.09 9.94 22.79
N ASP A 114 -26.62 10.66 21.79
CA ASP A 114 -28.05 10.91 21.66
C ASP A 114 -28.77 9.67 21.09
N ALA A 115 -29.53 8.99 21.95
CA ALA A 115 -30.24 7.77 21.62
C ALA A 115 -31.32 7.94 20.54
N LEU A 116 -31.88 9.15 20.36
CA LEU A 116 -32.92 9.42 19.37
C LEU A 116 -32.37 9.45 17.95
N VAL A 117 -31.11 9.88 17.82
CA VAL A 117 -30.48 10.16 16.53
C VAL A 117 -29.49 9.06 16.12
N ILE A 118 -28.89 8.37 17.10
CA ILE A 118 -27.82 7.39 16.87
C ILE A 118 -28.24 6.24 15.95
N ALA A 119 -29.53 5.89 15.91
CA ALA A 119 -30.03 4.78 15.07
C ALA A 119 -29.77 4.99 13.57
N GLN A 120 -29.71 6.24 13.09
CA GLN A 120 -29.48 6.56 11.68
C GLN A 120 -27.99 6.66 11.30
N LEU A 121 -27.12 6.75 12.31
CA LEU A 121 -25.68 6.96 12.19
C LEU A 121 -24.89 5.71 12.59
N ALA A 122 -25.14 5.15 13.77
CA ALA A 122 -24.43 3.99 14.31
C ALA A 122 -25.41 2.96 14.94
N PRO A 123 -26.06 2.11 14.12
CA PRO A 123 -27.05 1.14 14.60
C PRO A 123 -26.52 0.15 15.65
N ALA A 124 -25.22 -0.15 15.64
CA ALA A 124 -24.58 -1.05 16.59
C ALA A 124 -24.47 -0.46 18.02
N LEU A 125 -24.54 0.87 18.15
CA LEU A 125 -24.48 1.58 19.43
C LEU A 125 -25.87 1.81 20.04
N ILE A 126 -26.94 1.37 19.38
CA ILE A 126 -28.31 1.51 19.90
C ILE A 126 -28.42 0.77 21.24
N PRO A 127 -28.83 1.46 22.32
CA PRO A 127 -29.06 0.85 23.62
C PRO A 127 -30.29 -0.06 23.61
N PHE A 128 -30.10 -1.33 24.00
CA PHE A 128 -31.18 -2.30 24.23
C PHE A 128 -31.37 -2.49 25.74
N PRO A 129 -32.44 -1.95 26.35
CA PRO A 129 -32.72 -2.16 27.77
C PRO A 129 -32.95 -3.64 28.07
N THR A 130 -32.42 -4.11 29.21
CA THR A 130 -32.71 -5.48 29.68
C THR A 130 -34.13 -5.48 30.24
N PRO A 131 -35.05 -6.31 29.74
CA PRO A 131 -36.41 -6.34 30.27
C PRO A 131 -36.39 -6.78 31.74
N SER A 132 -36.75 -5.87 32.64
CA SER A 132 -37.05 -6.20 34.03
C SER A 132 -38.51 -6.64 34.14
N ALA A 133 -38.83 -7.57 35.03
CA ALA A 133 -40.17 -8.09 35.24
C ALA A 133 -41.17 -7.09 35.87
N ALA A 134 -40.82 -5.80 35.95
CA ALA A 134 -41.64 -4.79 36.61
C ALA A 134 -41.70 -3.45 35.84
N SER A 135 -42.87 -3.20 35.25
CA SER A 135 -43.45 -1.90 34.84
C SER A 135 -42.93 -1.19 33.57
N ASP A 136 -43.86 -0.48 32.91
CA ASP A 136 -43.68 0.44 31.76
C ASP A 136 -42.60 1.53 31.94
N ALA A 137 -42.01 1.65 33.13
CA ALA A 137 -40.94 2.60 33.46
C ALA A 137 -39.60 2.30 32.74
N ASP A 138 -39.43 1.10 32.17
CA ASP A 138 -38.17 0.69 31.52
C ASP A 138 -37.90 1.36 30.16
N ARG A 139 -38.91 1.96 29.50
CA ARG A 139 -38.71 2.64 28.20
C ARG A 139 -37.84 3.89 28.30
N PHE A 140 -37.87 4.57 29.45
CA PHE A 140 -37.07 5.77 29.72
C PHE A 140 -35.80 5.48 30.52
N ALA A 141 -35.48 4.21 30.81
CA ALA A 141 -34.25 3.82 31.50
C ALA A 141 -32.97 4.32 30.80
N LEU A 142 -33.10 4.64 29.51
CA LEU A 142 -32.09 5.29 28.68
C LEU A 142 -31.67 6.67 29.19
N PHE A 143 -32.59 7.44 29.77
CA PHE A 143 -32.38 8.81 30.23
C PHE A 143 -32.12 8.91 31.74
N THR A 144 -32.08 7.78 32.44
CA THR A 144 -31.81 7.77 33.88
C THR A 144 -30.35 8.13 34.14
N PRO A 145 -30.05 9.11 35.02
CA PRO A 145 -28.68 9.44 35.40
C PRO A 145 -27.94 8.21 35.93
N GLY A 146 -26.73 7.97 35.44
CA GLY A 146 -25.91 6.82 35.84
C GLY A 146 -26.33 5.46 35.24
N ALA A 147 -27.31 5.40 34.33
CA ALA A 147 -27.62 4.19 33.58
C ALA A 147 -26.64 3.98 32.42
N VAL A 148 -26.06 2.78 32.33
CA VAL A 148 -25.11 2.40 31.28
C VAL A 148 -25.54 1.12 30.55
N PHE A 149 -25.23 1.06 29.26
CA PHE A 149 -25.51 -0.06 28.36
C PHE A 149 -24.21 -0.66 27.90
N LEU A 150 -24.00 -1.94 28.20
CA LEU A 150 -22.70 -2.59 28.00
C LEU A 150 -22.67 -3.40 26.71
N ASN A 151 -21.54 -3.38 26.02
CA ASN A 151 -21.33 -4.31 24.93
C ASN A 151 -20.99 -5.74 25.44
N PRO A 152 -20.98 -6.78 24.59
CA PRO A 152 -20.76 -8.15 25.03
C PRO A 152 -19.44 -8.34 25.80
N ALA A 153 -18.36 -7.67 25.36
CA ALA A 153 -17.06 -7.73 26.02
C ALA A 153 -17.07 -7.09 27.41
N ALA A 154 -17.70 -5.91 27.56
CA ALA A 154 -17.87 -5.27 28.86
C ALA A 154 -18.78 -6.08 29.77
N ARG A 155 -19.87 -6.66 29.24
CA ARG A 155 -20.80 -7.49 30.02
C ARG A 155 -20.15 -8.76 30.56
N GLN A 156 -19.23 -9.35 29.81
CA GLN A 156 -18.44 -10.50 30.27
C GLN A 156 -17.41 -10.11 31.34
N ALA A 157 -16.80 -8.92 31.21
CA ALA A 157 -15.81 -8.43 32.18
C ALA A 157 -16.45 -7.86 33.47
N LEU A 158 -17.67 -7.34 33.36
CA LEU A 158 -18.46 -6.69 34.41
C LEU A 158 -19.82 -7.40 34.54
N PRO A 159 -19.87 -8.57 35.21
CA PRO A 159 -21.11 -9.34 35.39
C PRO A 159 -22.09 -8.68 36.38
N GLU A 160 -21.60 -7.75 37.20
CA GLU A 160 -22.37 -7.05 38.23
C GLU A 160 -23.42 -6.10 37.62
N SER A 161 -24.48 -5.81 38.38
CA SER A 161 -25.51 -4.84 38.00
C SER A 161 -25.12 -3.39 38.30
N THR A 162 -24.17 -3.17 39.19
CA THR A 162 -23.66 -1.84 39.57
C THR A 162 -22.14 -1.90 39.71
N PHE A 163 -21.46 -0.85 39.29
CA PHE A 163 -20.01 -0.71 39.43
C PHE A 163 -19.64 0.78 39.49
N LYS A 164 -18.38 1.09 39.80
CA LYS A 164 -17.88 2.47 39.89
C LYS A 164 -17.02 2.84 38.70
N LEU A 165 -17.27 3.99 38.09
CA LEU A 165 -16.44 4.58 37.05
C LEU A 165 -15.46 5.59 37.64
N GLN A 166 -14.20 5.51 37.21
CA GLN A 166 -13.18 6.47 37.60
C GLN A 166 -13.21 7.72 36.71
N SER A 167 -13.35 8.90 37.33
CA SER A 167 -13.17 10.21 36.69
C SER A 167 -12.13 11.00 37.47
N GLY A 168 -10.88 11.00 36.99
CA GLY A 168 -9.76 11.58 37.72
C GLY A 168 -9.57 10.89 39.08
N LEU A 169 -9.78 11.64 40.17
CA LEU A 169 -9.70 11.16 41.55
C LEU A 169 -11.04 10.66 42.11
N GLN A 170 -12.15 10.90 41.41
CA GLN A 170 -13.50 10.55 41.88
C GLN A 170 -13.94 9.19 41.35
N LEU A 171 -14.74 8.49 42.15
CA LEU A 171 -15.42 7.24 41.78
C LEU A 171 -16.92 7.51 41.70
N LEU A 172 -17.49 7.24 40.53
CA LEU A 172 -18.86 7.58 40.15
C LEU A 172 -19.68 6.30 40.06
N ASP A 173 -20.77 6.19 40.80
CA ASP A 173 -21.61 4.99 40.79
C ASP A 173 -22.47 4.92 39.52
N VAL A 174 -22.48 3.76 38.86
CA VAL A 174 -23.31 3.51 37.67
C VAL A 174 -24.03 2.15 37.74
N ARG A 175 -25.19 2.07 37.10
CA ARG A 175 -26.03 0.88 37.02
C ARG A 175 -26.16 0.39 35.59
N VAL A 176 -26.01 -0.91 35.37
CA VAL A 176 -26.25 -1.55 34.08
C VAL A 176 -27.75 -1.62 33.82
N ALA A 177 -28.21 -0.89 32.80
CA ALA A 177 -29.60 -0.87 32.36
C ALA A 177 -29.86 -1.76 31.13
N GLY A 178 -28.82 -2.14 30.40
CA GLY A 178 -28.97 -2.87 29.15
C GLY A 178 -27.68 -3.24 28.46
N SER A 179 -27.82 -3.57 27.17
CA SER A 179 -26.71 -3.96 26.31
C SER A 179 -26.70 -3.20 24.99
N VAL A 180 -25.55 -3.16 24.32
CA VAL A 180 -25.40 -2.69 22.94
C VAL A 180 -24.81 -3.81 22.09
N SER A 181 -25.12 -3.83 20.79
CA SER A 181 -24.65 -4.87 19.87
C SER A 181 -23.23 -4.60 19.32
N ALA A 182 -22.62 -3.47 19.68
CA ALA A 182 -21.28 -3.10 19.26
C ALA A 182 -20.22 -4.15 19.63
N SER A 183 -19.45 -4.60 18.65
CA SER A 183 -18.31 -5.49 18.87
C SER A 183 -17.05 -4.71 19.27
N GLY A 184 -16.03 -5.42 19.78
CA GLY A 184 -14.74 -4.84 20.13
C GLY A 184 -14.45 -4.85 21.63
N ALA A 185 -13.59 -3.94 22.09
CA ALA A 185 -13.20 -3.82 23.50
C ALA A 185 -14.38 -3.42 24.41
N PRO A 186 -14.23 -3.58 25.73
CA PRO A 186 -15.25 -3.17 26.70
C PRO A 186 -15.72 -1.73 26.48
N LEU A 187 -17.00 -1.60 26.20
CA LEU A 187 -17.70 -0.35 25.89
C LEU A 187 -18.94 -0.23 26.77
N ALA A 188 -19.12 0.96 27.36
CA ALA A 188 -20.35 1.43 27.97
C ALA A 188 -20.90 2.60 27.15
N VAL A 189 -22.19 2.53 26.84
CA VAL A 189 -22.94 3.58 26.17
C VAL A 189 -23.93 4.16 27.17
N MET A 190 -24.11 5.47 27.18
CA MET A 190 -25.14 6.14 27.96
C MET A 190 -25.66 7.36 27.22
N ASP A 191 -26.77 7.94 27.72
CA ASP A 191 -27.28 9.20 27.18
C ASP A 191 -26.24 10.32 27.34
N ILE A 192 -26.20 11.23 26.37
CA ILE A 192 -25.20 12.29 26.36
C ILE A 192 -25.37 13.27 27.52
N ALA A 193 -26.59 13.64 27.88
CA ALA A 193 -26.83 14.54 29.01
C ALA A 193 -26.42 13.85 30.32
N ALA A 194 -26.76 12.56 30.47
CA ALA A 194 -26.32 11.77 31.61
C ALA A 194 -24.79 11.65 31.70
N ALA A 195 -24.10 11.51 30.56
CA ALA A 195 -22.63 11.47 30.53
C ALA A 195 -22.01 12.84 30.91
N GLN A 196 -22.54 13.94 30.37
CA GLN A 196 -22.07 15.28 30.69
C GLN A 196 -22.26 15.61 32.16
N GLU A 197 -23.40 15.25 32.76
CA GLU A 197 -23.65 15.44 34.18
C GLU A 197 -22.72 14.58 35.04
N LEU A 198 -22.66 13.27 34.76
CA LEU A 198 -21.89 12.31 35.55
C LEU A 198 -20.40 12.65 35.60
N PHE A 199 -19.84 13.16 34.49
CA PHE A 199 -18.41 13.50 34.39
C PHE A 199 -18.10 14.99 34.57
N GLY A 200 -19.09 15.84 34.88
CA GLY A 200 -18.90 17.29 35.05
C GLY A 200 -18.45 18.00 33.76
N LYS A 201 -18.94 17.54 32.62
CA LYS A 201 -18.61 17.99 31.25
C LYS A 201 -19.79 18.68 30.55
N GLN A 202 -20.61 19.39 31.32
CA GLN A 202 -21.77 20.13 30.80
C GLN A 202 -21.37 21.10 29.69
N GLY A 203 -22.08 21.07 28.56
CA GLY A 203 -21.80 21.90 27.40
C GLY A 203 -20.51 21.55 26.66
N GLN A 204 -19.90 20.39 26.91
CA GLN A 204 -18.69 19.93 26.23
C GLN A 204 -18.95 18.66 25.42
N LEU A 205 -18.40 18.63 24.21
CA LEU A 205 -18.45 17.48 23.28
C LEU A 205 -17.05 17.04 22.88
N SER A 206 -16.87 15.74 22.65
CA SER A 206 -15.64 15.22 22.05
C SER A 206 -15.70 15.24 20.53
N ARG A 207 -16.87 14.93 19.95
CA ARG A 207 -17.12 14.99 18.51
C ARG A 207 -18.60 15.16 18.16
N ILE A 208 -18.86 15.51 16.90
CA ILE A 208 -20.19 15.46 16.28
C ILE A 208 -20.12 14.60 15.02
N ASP A 209 -20.96 13.56 14.94
CA ASP A 209 -21.07 12.66 13.79
C ASP A 209 -22.16 13.19 12.84
N ILE A 210 -21.81 13.43 11.56
CA ILE A 210 -22.66 14.13 10.60
C ILE A 210 -22.96 13.23 9.39
N LYS A 211 -24.23 13.15 9.01
CA LYS A 211 -24.72 12.56 7.75
C LYS A 211 -25.28 13.65 6.86
N LEU A 212 -24.77 13.75 5.64
CA LEU A 212 -25.21 14.77 4.69
C LEU A 212 -26.40 14.28 3.87
N LYS A 213 -27.17 15.22 3.31
CA LYS A 213 -28.22 14.91 2.33
C LYS A 213 -27.58 14.34 1.05
N PRO A 214 -28.26 13.41 0.35
CA PRO A 214 -27.76 12.86 -0.91
C PRO A 214 -27.42 13.97 -1.92
N GLY A 215 -26.19 13.94 -2.47
CA GLY A 215 -25.73 14.91 -3.47
C GLY A 215 -25.10 16.20 -2.91
N ALA A 216 -24.93 16.33 -1.58
CA ALA A 216 -24.21 17.45 -0.99
C ALA A 216 -22.69 17.34 -1.24
N ASP A 217 -22.05 18.46 -1.60
CA ASP A 217 -20.59 18.56 -1.68
C ASP A 217 -19.99 18.78 -0.30
N ARG A 218 -19.17 17.82 0.14
CA ARG A 218 -18.48 17.84 1.45
C ARG A 218 -17.52 19.02 1.57
N ALA A 219 -16.79 19.35 0.51
CA ALA A 219 -15.79 20.42 0.56
C ALA A 219 -16.45 21.79 0.73
N ALA A 220 -17.54 22.03 -0.01
CA ALA A 220 -18.35 23.24 0.12
C ALA A 220 -18.99 23.36 1.51
N PHE A 221 -19.49 22.25 2.06
CA PHE A 221 -20.07 22.20 3.41
C PHE A 221 -19.05 22.54 4.51
N THR A 222 -17.85 21.95 4.45
CA THR A 222 -16.80 22.23 5.43
C THR A 222 -16.38 23.71 5.40
N GLN A 223 -16.33 24.31 4.22
CA GLN A 223 -16.04 25.74 4.07
C GLN A 223 -17.16 26.65 4.58
N SER A 224 -18.43 26.26 4.45
CA SER A 224 -19.57 27.04 4.95
C SER A 224 -19.66 27.05 6.49
N LEU A 225 -19.12 26.02 7.14
CA LEU A 225 -19.14 25.88 8.60
C LEU A 225 -18.22 26.84 9.35
N GLN A 226 -17.31 27.58 8.69
CA GLN A 226 -16.39 28.57 9.31
C GLN A 226 -16.00 28.20 10.76
N LEU A 227 -15.31 27.08 10.91
CA LEU A 227 -15.07 26.46 12.21
C LEU A 227 -14.12 27.34 13.07
N PRO A 228 -14.37 27.45 14.39
CA PRO A 228 -13.44 28.09 15.31
C PRO A 228 -12.08 27.41 15.36
N ALA A 229 -11.05 28.16 15.76
CA ALA A 229 -9.73 27.58 16.03
C ALA A 229 -9.84 26.52 17.14
N GLY A 230 -9.41 25.29 16.86
CA GLY A 230 -9.48 24.16 17.79
C GLY A 230 -10.46 23.05 17.42
N ILE A 231 -11.22 23.20 16.33
CA ILE A 231 -12.11 22.15 15.79
C ILE A 231 -11.75 21.88 14.34
N ALA A 232 -11.70 20.60 13.98
CA ALA A 232 -11.41 20.17 12.64
C ALA A 232 -12.46 19.16 12.15
N THR A 233 -12.72 19.19 10.85
CA THR A 233 -13.42 18.11 10.17
C THR A 233 -12.47 16.94 9.98
N ALA A 234 -12.95 15.75 10.33
CA ALA A 234 -12.32 14.47 10.12
C ALA A 234 -13.25 13.61 9.25
N GLU A 235 -12.67 12.71 8.46
CA GLU A 235 -13.47 11.66 7.84
C GLU A 235 -13.62 10.49 8.83
N PRO A 236 -14.82 9.89 8.96
CA PRO A 236 -15.03 8.77 9.86
C PRO A 236 -14.08 7.64 9.52
N GLY A 237 -13.21 7.32 10.48
CA GLY A 237 -12.12 6.36 10.28
C GLY A 237 -10.74 6.96 9.99
N ASP A 238 -10.45 8.22 10.34
CA ASP A 238 -9.08 8.79 10.24
C ASP A 238 -7.97 8.01 10.98
N GLY A 239 -8.33 7.05 11.85
CA GLY A 239 -7.39 6.01 12.32
C GLY A 239 -6.85 5.12 11.18
N ALA A 240 -7.68 4.83 10.17
CA ALA A 240 -7.30 4.18 8.93
C ALA A 240 -6.36 5.03 8.08
N GLN A 241 -6.39 6.37 8.18
CA GLN A 241 -5.46 7.26 7.48
C GLN A 241 -4.03 7.17 8.05
N ARG A 242 -3.87 6.97 9.37
CA ARG A 242 -2.57 6.69 10.01
C ARG A 242 -1.95 5.37 9.52
N ILE A 243 -2.76 4.32 9.40
CA ILE A 243 -2.33 3.04 8.82
C ILE A 243 -2.13 3.15 7.30
N SER A 244 -2.92 3.98 6.62
CA SER A 244 -2.79 4.27 5.18
C SER A 244 -1.46 4.92 4.83
N ASN A 245 -0.90 5.77 5.71
CA ASN A 245 0.40 6.41 5.48
C ASN A 245 1.58 5.45 5.71
N LEU A 246 1.55 4.60 6.75
CA LEU A 246 2.55 3.54 6.92
C LEU A 246 2.48 2.52 5.77
N SER A 247 1.26 2.16 5.38
CA SER A 247 0.99 1.34 4.20
C SER A 247 1.42 2.04 2.90
N ARG A 248 1.42 3.39 2.81
CA ARG A 248 1.83 4.10 1.58
C ARG A 248 3.28 3.82 1.23
N ALA A 249 4.20 3.90 2.18
CA ALA A 249 5.61 3.58 1.94
C ALA A 249 5.79 2.10 1.53
N TYR A 250 5.07 1.19 2.17
CA TYR A 250 5.05 -0.23 1.80
C TYR A 250 4.50 -0.46 0.39
N ARG A 251 3.36 0.16 0.05
CA ARG A 251 2.73 0.12 -1.28
C ARG A 251 3.68 0.61 -2.34
N VAL A 252 4.28 1.78 -2.13
CA VAL A 252 5.22 2.39 -3.05
C VAL A 252 6.39 1.44 -3.32
N ASN A 253 6.99 0.83 -2.29
CA ASN A 253 8.08 -0.13 -2.47
C ASN A 253 7.64 -1.40 -3.23
N LEU A 254 6.47 -1.97 -2.91
CA LEU A 254 5.95 -3.14 -3.63
C LEU A 254 5.60 -2.83 -5.10
N THR A 255 5.05 -1.64 -5.37
CA THR A 255 4.79 -1.17 -6.75
C THR A 255 6.09 -1.01 -7.53
N VAL A 256 7.18 -0.61 -6.87
CA VAL A 256 8.51 -0.56 -7.51
C VAL A 256 9.03 -1.96 -7.84
N LEU A 257 8.93 -2.92 -6.92
CA LEU A 257 9.28 -4.31 -7.19
C LEU A 257 8.50 -4.86 -8.40
N ALA A 258 7.21 -4.54 -8.48
CA ALA A 258 6.35 -4.88 -9.60
C ALA A 258 6.79 -4.24 -10.93
N LEU A 259 7.10 -2.94 -10.92
CA LEU A 259 7.57 -2.22 -12.10
C LEU A 259 8.92 -2.77 -12.59
N VAL A 260 9.82 -3.10 -11.66
CA VAL A 260 11.12 -3.73 -11.94
C VAL A 260 10.93 -5.12 -12.55
N ALA A 261 10.02 -5.94 -12.01
CA ALA A 261 9.69 -7.25 -12.57
C ALA A 261 9.12 -7.13 -14.00
N LEU A 262 8.22 -6.17 -14.23
CA LEU A 262 7.67 -5.87 -15.57
C LEU A 262 8.76 -5.43 -16.55
N PHE A 263 9.68 -4.57 -16.10
CA PHE A 263 10.85 -4.15 -16.87
C PHE A 263 11.74 -5.34 -17.25
N THR A 264 11.98 -6.26 -16.30
CA THR A 264 12.69 -7.52 -16.56
C THR A 264 12.01 -8.32 -17.67
N GLY A 265 10.67 -8.40 -17.61
CA GLY A 265 9.84 -9.04 -18.63
C GLY A 265 10.04 -8.41 -20.02
N ALA A 266 9.94 -7.08 -20.12
CA ALA A 266 10.18 -6.35 -21.37
C ALA A 266 11.58 -6.62 -21.93
N PHE A 267 12.59 -6.63 -21.06
CA PHE A 267 13.98 -6.85 -21.44
C PHE A 267 14.24 -8.30 -21.90
N LEU A 268 13.62 -9.30 -21.27
CA LEU A 268 13.70 -10.69 -21.70
C LEU A 268 13.00 -10.91 -23.04
N VAL A 269 11.85 -10.27 -23.25
CA VAL A 269 11.17 -10.23 -24.57
C VAL A 269 12.10 -9.62 -25.63
N PHE A 270 12.71 -8.47 -25.33
CA PHE A 270 13.71 -7.83 -26.19
C PHE A 270 14.85 -8.78 -26.56
N SER A 271 15.44 -9.45 -25.57
CA SER A 271 16.59 -10.35 -25.76
C SER A 271 16.21 -11.57 -26.61
N VAL A 272 15.06 -12.17 -26.32
CA VAL A 272 14.52 -13.32 -27.05
C VAL A 272 14.20 -12.95 -28.50
N LEU A 273 13.48 -11.85 -28.72
CA LEU A 273 13.10 -11.41 -30.06
C LEU A 273 14.30 -10.92 -30.86
N SER A 274 15.26 -10.23 -30.25
CA SER A 274 16.50 -9.83 -30.92
C SER A 274 17.27 -11.04 -31.44
N LEU A 275 17.42 -12.07 -30.60
CA LEU A 275 18.07 -13.31 -31.02
C LEU A 275 17.26 -14.07 -32.08
N SER A 276 15.92 -14.06 -31.97
CA SER A 276 15.02 -14.66 -32.96
C SER A 276 15.14 -14.00 -34.32
N VAL A 277 15.07 -12.66 -34.36
CA VAL A 277 15.23 -11.87 -35.59
C VAL A 277 16.61 -12.07 -36.20
N ALA A 278 17.67 -12.09 -35.38
CA ALA A 278 19.03 -12.33 -35.86
C ALA A 278 19.17 -13.72 -36.52
N LYS A 279 18.66 -14.78 -35.88
CA LYS A 279 18.70 -16.14 -36.44
C LYS A 279 17.83 -16.30 -37.70
N ARG A 280 16.73 -15.56 -37.77
CA ARG A 280 15.78 -15.59 -38.90
C ARG A 280 16.06 -14.53 -39.96
N ALA A 281 17.17 -13.80 -39.89
CA ALA A 281 17.45 -12.68 -40.78
C ALA A 281 17.39 -13.08 -42.27
N GLN A 282 17.91 -14.26 -42.64
CA GLN A 282 17.82 -14.80 -44.00
C GLN A 282 16.39 -15.12 -44.43
N GLN A 283 15.54 -15.62 -43.53
CA GLN A 283 14.12 -15.88 -43.81
C GLN A 283 13.37 -14.57 -44.04
N PHE A 284 13.61 -13.56 -43.19
CA PHE A 284 13.04 -12.21 -43.37
C PHE A 284 13.53 -11.53 -44.65
N ALA A 285 14.78 -11.78 -45.04
CA ALA A 285 15.35 -11.30 -46.30
C ALA A 285 14.70 -11.98 -47.51
N LEU A 286 14.50 -13.30 -47.46
CA LEU A 286 13.80 -14.04 -48.51
C LEU A 286 12.37 -13.52 -48.69
N LEU A 287 11.63 -13.31 -47.60
CA LEU A 287 10.30 -12.68 -47.65
C LEU A 287 10.36 -11.28 -48.28
N GLY A 288 11.38 -10.50 -47.95
CA GLY A 288 11.60 -9.19 -48.58
C GLY A 288 11.82 -9.25 -50.09
N VAL A 289 12.54 -10.28 -50.58
CA VAL A 289 12.72 -10.51 -52.03
C VAL A 289 11.43 -10.99 -52.69
N LEU A 290 10.63 -11.80 -51.99
CA LEU A 290 9.32 -12.29 -52.45
C LEU A 290 8.21 -11.23 -52.40
N GLY A 291 8.53 -9.98 -52.02
CA GLY A 291 7.61 -8.84 -52.09
C GLY A 291 7.09 -8.32 -50.74
N LEU A 292 7.51 -8.88 -49.60
CA LEU A 292 7.09 -8.37 -48.29
C LEU A 292 7.74 -7.01 -47.98
N THR A 293 6.92 -6.00 -47.72
CA THR A 293 7.41 -4.66 -47.39
C THR A 293 8.12 -4.63 -46.03
N GLY A 294 8.98 -3.63 -45.80
CA GLY A 294 9.61 -3.42 -44.50
C GLY A 294 8.59 -3.20 -43.37
N ARG A 295 7.48 -2.52 -43.66
CA ARG A 295 6.39 -2.28 -42.68
C ARG A 295 5.69 -3.58 -42.29
N GLU A 296 5.47 -4.49 -43.25
CA GLU A 296 4.88 -5.81 -42.96
C GLU A 296 5.81 -6.69 -42.13
N ARG A 297 7.13 -6.63 -42.38
CA ARG A 297 8.13 -7.31 -41.53
C ARG A 297 8.11 -6.77 -40.09
N LEU A 298 8.00 -5.44 -39.91
CA LEU A 298 7.84 -4.82 -38.60
C LEU A 298 6.56 -5.29 -37.90
N LEU A 299 5.42 -5.23 -38.60
CA LEU A 299 4.13 -5.65 -38.05
C LEU A 299 4.12 -7.13 -37.68
N LEU A 300 4.82 -7.98 -38.43
CA LEU A 300 4.95 -9.40 -38.10
C LEU A 300 5.66 -9.61 -36.75
N VAL A 301 6.81 -8.95 -36.54
CA VAL A 301 7.56 -9.07 -35.28
C VAL A 301 6.82 -8.42 -34.12
N MET A 302 6.16 -7.27 -34.35
CA MET A 302 5.31 -6.64 -33.33
C MET A 302 4.11 -7.51 -32.95
N ALA A 303 3.51 -8.22 -33.91
CA ALA A 303 2.45 -9.18 -33.64
C ALA A 303 2.96 -10.42 -32.88
N GLU A 304 4.14 -10.95 -33.20
CA GLU A 304 4.80 -12.00 -32.42
C GLU A 304 4.99 -11.55 -30.96
N SER A 305 5.51 -10.34 -30.75
CA SER A 305 5.66 -9.75 -29.42
C SER A 305 4.31 -9.58 -28.70
N GLY A 306 3.30 -9.04 -29.39
CA GLY A 306 1.97 -8.83 -28.84
C GLY A 306 1.31 -10.14 -28.39
N LEU A 307 1.45 -11.22 -29.16
CA LEU A 307 0.93 -12.55 -28.80
C LEU A 307 1.63 -13.12 -27.57
N LEU A 308 2.97 -13.01 -27.49
CA LEU A 308 3.72 -13.42 -26.29
C LEU A 308 3.31 -12.59 -25.07
N GLY A 309 3.11 -11.29 -25.26
CA GLY A 309 2.63 -10.37 -24.23
C GLY A 309 1.23 -10.71 -23.74
N LEU A 310 0.29 -11.00 -24.64
CA LEU A 310 -1.07 -11.40 -24.31
C LEU A 310 -1.10 -12.72 -23.54
N ALA A 311 -0.37 -13.73 -24.02
CA ALA A 311 -0.27 -15.02 -23.35
C ALA A 311 0.37 -14.88 -21.95
N GLY A 312 1.46 -14.12 -21.86
CA GLY A 312 2.13 -13.82 -20.60
C GLY A 312 1.23 -13.06 -19.63
N SER A 313 0.54 -12.01 -20.08
CA SER A 313 -0.38 -11.22 -19.26
C SER A 313 -1.57 -12.04 -18.76
N ALA A 314 -2.18 -12.87 -19.62
CA ALA A 314 -3.31 -13.71 -19.22
C ALA A 314 -2.89 -14.74 -18.15
N ALA A 315 -1.78 -15.44 -18.38
CA ALA A 315 -1.20 -16.35 -17.41
C ALA A 315 -0.78 -15.62 -16.13
N GLY A 316 -0.26 -14.40 -16.26
CA GLY A 316 0.19 -13.55 -15.16
C GLY A 316 -0.98 -13.11 -14.28
N ILE A 317 -2.10 -12.69 -14.84
CA ILE A 317 -3.31 -12.36 -14.09
C ILE A 317 -3.82 -13.60 -13.33
N ALA A 318 -3.88 -14.76 -13.99
CA ALA A 318 -4.30 -16.00 -13.36
C ALA A 318 -3.37 -16.39 -12.18
N LEU A 319 -2.06 -16.37 -12.41
CA LEU A 319 -1.05 -16.68 -11.40
C LEU A 319 -1.05 -15.65 -10.26
N GLY A 320 -1.17 -14.35 -10.57
CA GLY A 320 -1.24 -13.28 -9.58
C GLY A 320 -2.49 -13.35 -8.70
N THR A 321 -3.63 -13.75 -9.29
CA THR A 321 -4.87 -14.04 -8.57
C THR A 321 -4.67 -15.22 -7.61
N GLY A 322 -4.06 -16.31 -8.09
CA GLY A 322 -3.75 -17.49 -7.29
C GLY A 322 -2.78 -17.19 -6.14
N LEU A 323 -1.72 -16.42 -6.41
CA LEU A 323 -0.76 -15.98 -5.39
C LEU A 323 -1.41 -15.08 -4.34
N ALA A 324 -2.26 -14.13 -4.74
CA ALA A 324 -2.97 -13.28 -3.80
C ALA A 324 -3.93 -14.10 -2.92
N ALA A 325 -4.69 -15.02 -3.52
CA ALA A 325 -5.58 -15.90 -2.78
C ALA A 325 -4.82 -16.80 -1.79
N LEU A 326 -3.68 -17.35 -2.21
CA LEU A 326 -2.81 -18.16 -1.35
C LEU A 326 -2.23 -17.33 -0.20
N ALA A 327 -1.75 -16.12 -0.50
CA ALA A 327 -1.21 -15.21 0.51
C ALA A 327 -2.27 -14.83 1.55
N LEU A 328 -3.48 -14.47 1.13
CA LEU A 328 -4.58 -14.15 2.05
C LEU A 328 -5.02 -15.36 2.89
N ARG A 329 -4.94 -16.59 2.34
CA ARG A 329 -5.24 -17.82 3.08
C ARG A 329 -4.16 -18.20 4.10
N LEU A 330 -2.89 -18.06 3.73
CA LEU A 330 -1.76 -18.46 4.57
C LEU A 330 -1.42 -17.41 5.63
N LEU A 331 -1.50 -16.13 5.27
CA LEU A 331 -1.11 -15.01 6.14
C LEU A 331 -2.33 -14.32 6.80
N GLY A 332 -3.56 -14.55 6.32
CA GLY A 332 -4.77 -13.89 6.86
C GLY A 332 -4.92 -12.42 6.40
N GLY A 333 -5.95 -11.74 6.92
CA GLY A 333 -6.25 -10.33 6.60
C GLY A 333 -5.30 -9.30 7.17
N ASP A 334 -4.50 -9.69 8.14
CA ASP A 334 -3.45 -8.87 8.73
C ASP A 334 -2.04 -9.24 8.25
N LEU A 335 -1.94 -10.07 7.19
CA LEU A 335 -0.67 -10.46 6.58
C LEU A 335 0.34 -11.07 7.59
N GLY A 336 -0.15 -11.84 8.56
CA GLY A 336 0.66 -12.53 9.57
C GLY A 336 0.80 -11.77 10.89
N GLY A 337 0.02 -10.70 11.08
CA GLY A 337 0.02 -9.90 12.31
C GLY A 337 -0.64 -10.60 13.51
N GLY A 338 -1.48 -11.62 13.29
CA GLY A 338 -2.16 -12.37 14.35
C GLY A 338 -3.19 -11.58 15.18
N TYR A 339 -3.47 -10.33 14.82
CA TYR A 339 -4.43 -9.45 15.50
C TYR A 339 -5.88 -9.82 15.18
N PHE A 340 -6.12 -10.40 13.99
CA PHE A 340 -7.47 -10.76 13.52
C PHE A 340 -7.57 -12.24 13.11
N ALA A 341 -7.13 -13.13 13.99
CA ALA A 341 -7.28 -14.57 13.79
C ALA A 341 -8.76 -14.95 13.59
N GLY A 342 -9.10 -15.51 12.42
CA GLY A 342 -10.44 -16.02 12.10
C GLY A 342 -11.21 -15.27 11.02
N VAL A 343 -10.74 -14.10 10.56
CA VAL A 343 -11.32 -13.40 9.39
C VAL A 343 -10.47 -13.73 8.16
N ALA A 344 -10.99 -14.60 7.29
CA ALA A 344 -10.34 -14.94 6.02
C ALA A 344 -10.74 -13.91 4.96
N PRO A 345 -9.81 -13.10 4.43
CA PRO A 345 -10.19 -12.02 3.54
C PRO A 345 -10.84 -12.49 2.26
N SER A 346 -11.95 -11.87 1.91
CA SER A 346 -12.53 -12.10 0.58
C SER A 346 -11.66 -11.43 -0.49
N LEU A 347 -11.25 -12.21 -1.50
CA LEU A 347 -10.43 -11.71 -2.60
C LEU A 347 -11.23 -10.71 -3.44
N GLN A 348 -10.90 -9.43 -3.38
CA GLN A 348 -11.61 -8.39 -4.14
C GLN A 348 -11.07 -8.26 -5.56
N TRP A 349 -11.46 -9.19 -6.43
CA TRP A 349 -11.02 -9.17 -7.82
C TRP A 349 -11.60 -7.97 -8.58
N SER A 350 -10.72 -7.13 -9.12
CA SER A 350 -11.07 -5.93 -9.87
C SER A 350 -10.80 -6.13 -11.36
N ALA A 351 -11.86 -6.15 -12.17
CA ALA A 351 -11.75 -6.23 -13.63
C ALA A 351 -10.96 -5.04 -14.23
N PRO A 352 -11.16 -3.79 -13.78
CA PRO A 352 -10.34 -2.66 -14.24
C PRO A 352 -8.86 -2.82 -13.88
N ALA A 353 -8.54 -3.33 -12.69
CA ALA A 353 -7.15 -3.61 -12.32
C ALA A 353 -6.56 -4.74 -13.19
N ALA A 354 -7.30 -5.82 -13.43
CA ALA A 354 -6.83 -6.91 -14.29
C ALA A 354 -6.55 -6.40 -15.72
N LEU A 355 -7.43 -5.56 -16.27
CA LEU A 355 -7.25 -4.95 -17.59
C LEU A 355 -6.04 -4.01 -17.64
N THR A 356 -5.86 -3.16 -16.62
CA THR A 356 -4.73 -2.21 -16.58
C THR A 356 -3.38 -2.92 -16.48
N TYR A 357 -3.22 -3.86 -15.53
CA TYR A 357 -1.97 -4.61 -15.39
C TYR A 357 -1.74 -5.60 -16.55
N GLY A 358 -2.81 -6.19 -17.09
CA GLY A 358 -2.72 -6.98 -18.32
C GLY A 358 -2.26 -6.17 -19.52
N ALA A 359 -2.81 -4.96 -19.70
CA ALA A 359 -2.40 -4.02 -20.74
C ALA A 359 -0.95 -3.55 -20.55
N LEU A 360 -0.50 -3.32 -19.31
CA LEU A 360 0.88 -3.00 -19.00
C LEU A 360 1.83 -4.13 -19.40
N GLY A 361 1.47 -5.40 -19.18
CA GLY A 361 2.23 -6.56 -19.65
C GLY A 361 2.35 -6.64 -21.18
N VAL A 362 1.24 -6.37 -21.89
CA VAL A 362 1.25 -6.31 -23.36
C VAL A 362 2.10 -5.13 -23.85
N ALA A 363 1.94 -3.96 -23.24
CA ALA A 363 2.72 -2.77 -23.56
C ALA A 363 4.23 -3.01 -23.33
N ALA A 364 4.60 -3.62 -22.20
CA ALA A 364 5.97 -3.99 -21.88
C ALA A 364 6.57 -4.93 -22.94
N SER A 365 5.80 -5.94 -23.38
CA SER A 365 6.21 -6.81 -24.48
C SER A 365 6.41 -6.02 -25.78
N LEU A 366 5.43 -5.20 -26.19
CA LEU A 366 5.53 -4.40 -27.41
C LEU A 366 6.72 -3.43 -27.40
N VAL A 367 7.00 -2.80 -26.26
CA VAL A 367 8.17 -1.93 -26.07
C VAL A 367 9.46 -2.75 -26.21
N GLY A 368 9.53 -3.94 -25.60
CA GLY A 368 10.67 -4.86 -25.75
C GLY A 368 10.87 -5.35 -27.19
N GLY A 369 9.77 -5.60 -27.91
CA GLY A 369 9.78 -6.06 -29.30
C GLY A 369 10.08 -4.96 -30.34
N TRP A 370 9.91 -3.68 -29.98
CA TRP A 370 10.03 -2.56 -30.91
C TRP A 370 11.40 -2.48 -31.61
N TRP A 371 12.48 -2.61 -30.83
CA TRP A 371 13.84 -2.55 -31.39
C TRP A 371 14.15 -3.71 -32.35
N PRO A 372 13.92 -5.00 -31.98
CA PRO A 372 14.01 -6.12 -32.91
C PRO A 372 13.14 -5.97 -34.15
N ALA A 373 11.90 -5.46 -34.00
CA ALA A 373 10.99 -5.26 -35.12
C ALA A 373 11.53 -4.20 -36.11
N ARG A 374 12.12 -3.12 -35.59
CA ARG A 374 12.79 -2.10 -36.40
C ARG A 374 14.06 -2.62 -37.06
N ALA A 375 14.79 -3.51 -36.40
CA ALA A 375 15.92 -4.20 -37.02
C ALA A 375 15.44 -5.06 -38.20
N ALA A 376 14.38 -5.86 -38.03
CA ALA A 376 13.79 -6.66 -39.09
C ALA A 376 13.28 -5.83 -40.29
N GLN A 377 12.71 -4.64 -40.02
CA GLN A 377 12.28 -3.69 -41.06
C GLN A 377 13.42 -3.22 -41.94
N LYS A 378 14.57 -2.90 -41.32
CA LYS A 378 15.73 -2.28 -41.96
C LYS A 378 16.70 -3.29 -42.58
N LEU A 379 16.44 -4.59 -42.49
CA LEU A 379 17.30 -5.63 -43.06
C LEU A 379 17.43 -5.44 -44.59
N PRO A 380 18.66 -5.25 -45.12
CA PRO A 380 18.92 -5.20 -46.56
C PRO A 380 18.81 -6.61 -47.16
N PRO A 381 17.79 -6.93 -47.98
CA PRO A 381 17.52 -8.32 -48.38
C PRO A 381 18.67 -8.98 -49.14
N ALA A 382 19.25 -8.27 -50.12
CA ALA A 382 20.33 -8.81 -50.96
C ALA A 382 21.63 -9.08 -50.18
N GLN A 383 22.00 -8.18 -49.25
CA GLN A 383 23.22 -8.36 -48.43
C GLN A 383 23.04 -9.48 -47.39
N THR A 384 21.85 -9.56 -46.80
CA THR A 384 21.53 -10.58 -45.80
C THR A 384 21.51 -11.99 -46.40
N LEU A 385 21.00 -12.16 -47.64
CA LEU A 385 21.04 -13.44 -48.35
C LEU A 385 22.46 -13.87 -48.72
N LYS A 386 23.36 -12.92 -49.02
CA LYS A 386 24.79 -13.19 -49.26
C LYS A 386 25.58 -13.50 -47.99
N GLY A 387 24.94 -13.47 -46.81
CA GLY A 387 25.62 -13.67 -45.53
C GLY A 387 26.52 -12.52 -45.11
N LEU A 388 26.48 -11.38 -45.83
CA LEU A 388 27.34 -10.22 -45.59
C LEU A 388 26.86 -9.37 -44.40
N GLY A 389 25.71 -9.71 -43.82
CA GLY A 389 25.13 -9.01 -42.67
C GLY A 389 24.75 -7.56 -42.98
N ALA A 390 24.11 -6.88 -42.01
CA ALA A 390 24.00 -5.43 -42.06
C ALA A 390 25.39 -4.83 -41.77
N ALA A 391 25.82 -3.84 -42.56
CA ALA A 391 27.03 -3.10 -42.26
C ALA A 391 26.93 -2.48 -40.85
N PRO A 392 27.99 -2.55 -40.01
CA PRO A 392 27.95 -2.00 -38.66
C PRO A 392 27.58 -0.52 -38.72
N GLY A 393 26.52 -0.14 -38.00
CA GLY A 393 26.02 1.23 -38.02
C GLY A 393 27.09 2.21 -37.55
N GLU A 394 27.33 3.26 -38.32
CA GLU A 394 28.25 4.33 -37.97
C GLU A 394 27.83 5.02 -36.68
N GLY A 395 28.54 4.69 -35.59
CA GLY A 395 29.07 5.65 -34.62
C GLY A 395 28.10 6.44 -33.72
N LYS A 396 26.85 6.78 -34.06
CA LYS A 396 26.10 7.82 -33.31
C LYS A 396 25.45 7.38 -31.98
N GLY A 397 25.61 6.14 -31.54
CA GLY A 397 24.93 5.60 -30.33
C GLY A 397 25.55 5.98 -28.98
N HIS A 398 26.78 6.52 -28.94
CA HIS A 398 27.55 6.62 -27.70
C HIS A 398 27.26 7.88 -26.86
N TRP A 399 26.90 9.00 -27.49
CA TRP A 399 26.49 10.19 -26.74
C TRP A 399 25.14 9.93 -26.06
N LEU A 400 24.27 9.14 -26.68
CA LEU A 400 22.98 8.75 -26.13
C LEU A 400 23.14 7.93 -24.85
N SER A 401 24.01 6.91 -24.84
CA SER A 401 24.24 6.11 -23.62
C SER A 401 24.81 6.95 -22.48
N LEU A 402 25.73 7.88 -22.79
CA LEU A 402 26.31 8.77 -21.79
C LEU A 402 25.27 9.76 -21.25
N LEU A 403 24.44 10.35 -22.12
CA LEU A 403 23.36 11.22 -21.70
C LEU A 403 22.33 10.48 -20.84
N LEU A 404 21.95 9.25 -21.20
CA LEU A 404 21.03 8.44 -20.40
C LEU A 404 21.59 8.15 -19.00
N ILE A 405 22.88 7.84 -18.90
CA ILE A 405 23.53 7.64 -17.60
C ILE A 405 23.56 8.94 -16.79
N VAL A 406 24.05 10.04 -17.37
CA VAL A 406 24.17 11.34 -16.69
C VAL A 406 22.79 11.87 -16.24
N SER A 407 21.80 11.82 -17.12
CA SER A 407 20.41 12.20 -16.78
C SER A 407 19.81 11.29 -15.71
N GLY A 408 20.06 9.98 -15.79
CA GLY A 408 19.67 9.03 -14.75
C GLY A 408 20.29 9.39 -13.40
N THR A 409 21.58 9.66 -13.34
CA THR A 409 22.27 10.06 -12.10
C THR A 409 21.74 11.39 -11.56
N LEU A 410 21.50 12.38 -12.42
CA LEU A 410 20.90 13.65 -12.02
C LEU A 410 19.48 13.47 -11.46
N MET A 411 18.64 12.64 -12.09
CA MET A 411 17.30 12.37 -11.59
C MET A 411 17.29 11.65 -10.23
N ALA A 412 18.30 10.82 -9.94
CA ALA A 412 18.42 10.15 -8.64
C ALA A 412 18.63 11.14 -7.48
N LEU A 413 19.17 12.33 -7.75
CA LEU A 413 19.46 13.37 -6.76
C LEU A 413 18.28 14.33 -6.53
N THR A 414 17.20 14.21 -7.31
CA THR A 414 16.07 15.14 -7.21
C THR A 414 15.17 14.80 -6.01
N PRO A 415 14.61 15.81 -5.32
CA PRO A 415 13.74 15.59 -4.17
C PRO A 415 12.43 14.88 -4.57
N PRO A 416 11.78 14.16 -3.63
CA PRO A 416 10.52 13.48 -3.89
C PRO A 416 9.41 14.46 -4.29
N VAL A 417 8.64 14.10 -5.32
CA VAL A 417 7.51 14.90 -5.83
C VAL A 417 6.22 14.25 -5.32
N PHE A 418 5.35 15.03 -4.66
CA PHE A 418 4.13 14.51 -4.01
C PHE A 418 4.37 13.39 -2.97
N GLY A 419 5.55 13.35 -2.36
CA GLY A 419 5.93 12.31 -1.38
C GLY A 419 6.32 10.96 -2.01
N ILE A 420 6.45 10.87 -3.34
CA ILE A 420 6.91 9.67 -4.05
C ILE A 420 8.20 10.02 -4.81
N PRO A 421 9.28 9.21 -4.70
CA PRO A 421 10.53 9.45 -5.41
C PRO A 421 10.42 9.01 -6.88
N LEU A 422 9.49 9.60 -7.63
CA LEU A 422 9.18 9.22 -9.00
C LEU A 422 10.39 9.35 -9.94
N ALA A 423 11.20 10.39 -9.71
CA ALA A 423 12.44 10.62 -10.43
C ALA A 423 13.49 9.51 -10.19
N ALA A 424 13.52 8.91 -8.99
CA ALA A 424 14.39 7.77 -8.73
C ALA A 424 13.97 6.55 -9.56
N TYR A 425 12.67 6.36 -9.82
CA TYR A 425 12.19 5.24 -10.66
C TYR A 425 12.56 5.43 -12.13
N VAL A 426 12.39 6.65 -12.64
CA VAL A 426 12.83 6.99 -13.99
C VAL A 426 14.35 6.85 -14.09
N SER A 427 15.10 7.24 -13.05
CA SER A 427 16.55 7.05 -12.98
C SER A 427 16.96 5.60 -13.13
N VAL A 428 16.32 4.66 -12.42
CA VAL A 428 16.62 3.21 -12.55
C VAL A 428 16.47 2.75 -14.01
N ALA A 429 15.37 3.14 -14.68
CA ALA A 429 15.15 2.79 -16.08
C ALA A 429 16.22 3.41 -17.00
N LEU A 430 16.56 4.69 -16.80
CA LEU A 430 17.58 5.41 -17.59
C LEU A 430 18.98 4.82 -17.41
N LEU A 431 19.37 4.50 -16.16
CA LEU A 431 20.66 3.88 -15.85
C LEU A 431 20.76 2.48 -16.46
N LEU A 432 19.69 1.69 -16.42
CA LEU A 432 19.69 0.33 -16.95
C LEU A 432 19.74 0.34 -18.48
N VAL A 433 18.92 1.16 -19.14
CA VAL A 433 18.97 1.34 -20.61
C VAL A 433 20.30 1.95 -21.05
N GLY A 434 20.81 2.95 -20.32
CA GLY A 434 22.12 3.56 -20.54
C GLY A 434 23.26 2.55 -20.42
N GLY A 435 23.22 1.69 -19.39
CA GLY A 435 24.19 0.62 -19.19
C GLY A 435 24.17 -0.44 -20.30
N ILE A 436 22.98 -0.92 -20.69
CA ILE A 436 22.81 -1.89 -21.79
C ILE A 436 23.35 -1.31 -23.11
N THR A 437 23.03 -0.05 -23.41
CA THR A 437 23.47 0.60 -24.66
C THR A 437 24.95 0.97 -24.65
N ALA A 438 25.57 1.18 -23.48
CA ALA A 438 27.00 1.38 -23.34
C ALA A 438 27.81 0.08 -23.50
N LEU A 439 27.20 -1.08 -23.29
CA LEU A 439 27.88 -2.36 -23.22
C LEU A 439 28.65 -2.76 -24.51
N PRO A 440 28.11 -2.64 -25.74
CA PRO A 440 28.86 -2.94 -26.95
C PRO A 440 30.15 -2.12 -27.07
N ARG A 441 30.15 -0.87 -26.58
CA ARG A 441 31.31 0.01 -26.59
C ARG A 441 32.32 -0.35 -25.51
N LEU A 442 31.86 -0.66 -24.30
CA LEU A 442 32.72 -1.16 -23.23
C LEU A 442 33.46 -2.44 -23.66
N ILE A 443 32.74 -3.36 -24.31
CA ILE A 443 33.31 -4.58 -24.89
C ILE A 443 34.31 -4.24 -26.00
N ALA A 444 33.98 -3.29 -26.89
CA ALA A 444 34.90 -2.86 -27.94
C ALA A 444 36.20 -2.25 -27.37
N LEU A 445 36.08 -1.34 -26.40
CA LEU A 445 37.22 -0.70 -25.74
C LEU A 445 38.09 -1.70 -24.99
N LEU A 446 37.46 -2.70 -24.35
CA LEU A 446 38.16 -3.80 -23.70
C LEU A 446 38.95 -4.62 -24.72
N TYR A 447 38.33 -5.04 -25.83
CA TYR A 447 39.03 -5.81 -26.88
C TYR A 447 40.09 -5.01 -27.62
N ASP A 448 39.88 -3.71 -27.83
CA ASP A 448 40.88 -2.82 -28.45
C ASP A 448 42.11 -2.65 -27.54
N ARG A 449 41.93 -2.64 -26.21
CA ARG A 449 43.04 -2.67 -25.25
C ARG A 449 43.70 -4.03 -25.12
N LEU A 450 42.96 -5.13 -25.26
CA LEU A 450 43.48 -6.50 -25.15
C LEU A 450 44.24 -6.94 -26.41
N SER A 451 43.82 -6.43 -27.57
CA SER A 451 44.41 -6.75 -28.89
C SER A 451 45.94 -6.63 -28.94
N PRO A 452 46.58 -5.51 -28.51
CA PRO A 452 48.04 -5.38 -28.56
C PRO A 452 48.79 -6.38 -27.67
N TRP A 453 48.19 -6.81 -26.56
CA TRP A 453 48.80 -7.80 -25.66
C TRP A 453 48.78 -9.20 -26.27
N VAL A 454 47.70 -9.52 -26.96
CA VAL A 454 47.44 -10.84 -27.54
C VAL A 454 48.02 -10.99 -28.95
N ALA A 455 48.42 -9.90 -29.60
CA ALA A 455 48.99 -9.87 -30.95
C ALA A 455 50.26 -10.74 -31.11
N HIS A 456 50.93 -11.07 -30.01
CA HIS A 456 52.15 -11.89 -30.00
C HIS A 456 51.89 -13.40 -30.19
N SER A 457 50.64 -13.86 -30.15
CA SER A 457 50.28 -15.28 -30.32
C SER A 457 49.11 -15.48 -31.28
N LEU A 458 49.30 -16.34 -32.29
CA LEU A 458 48.39 -16.55 -33.42
C LEU A 458 47.00 -17.06 -33.01
N LEU A 459 46.91 -18.07 -32.15
CA LEU A 459 45.64 -18.66 -31.72
C LEU A 459 44.74 -17.67 -30.95
N PRO A 460 45.22 -16.99 -29.91
CA PRO A 460 44.39 -16.04 -29.17
C PRO A 460 44.13 -14.75 -29.98
N MET A 461 45.02 -14.35 -30.90
CA MET A 461 44.76 -13.25 -31.84
C MET A 461 43.54 -13.53 -32.72
N LEU A 462 43.44 -14.74 -33.28
CA LEU A 462 42.27 -15.17 -34.08
C LEU A 462 40.98 -15.18 -33.27
N ALA A 463 41.04 -15.59 -31.99
CA ALA A 463 39.88 -15.57 -31.09
C ALA A 463 39.41 -14.14 -30.79
N VAL A 464 40.33 -13.20 -30.51
CA VAL A 464 40.01 -11.79 -30.25
C VAL A 464 39.46 -11.10 -31.50
N GLU A 465 40.05 -11.32 -32.67
CA GLU A 465 39.54 -10.74 -33.92
C GLU A 465 38.15 -11.27 -34.30
N ARG A 466 37.88 -12.55 -34.07
CA ARG A 466 36.53 -13.11 -34.24
C ARG A 466 35.54 -12.46 -33.27
N ALA A 467 35.91 -12.25 -32.01
CA ALA A 467 35.07 -11.56 -31.03
C ALA A 467 34.80 -10.10 -31.41
N ARG A 468 35.80 -9.38 -31.95
CA ARG A 468 35.63 -8.01 -32.47
C ARG A 468 34.65 -7.93 -33.64
N ARG A 469 34.65 -8.92 -34.54
CA ARG A 469 33.73 -8.98 -35.70
C ARG A 469 32.31 -9.39 -35.35
N VAL A 470 32.12 -10.21 -34.30
CA VAL A 470 30.81 -10.73 -33.84
C VAL A 470 30.24 -9.87 -32.68
N ARG A 471 30.85 -8.71 -32.42
CA ARG A 471 30.59 -7.85 -31.25
C ARG A 471 29.13 -7.50 -31.02
N GLU A 472 28.35 -7.20 -32.06
CA GLU A 472 26.96 -6.77 -31.89
C GLU A 472 26.06 -7.91 -31.43
N SER A 473 26.21 -9.10 -32.00
CA SER A 473 25.47 -10.29 -31.56
C SER A 473 25.90 -10.78 -30.17
N ALA A 474 27.18 -10.70 -29.84
CA ALA A 474 27.68 -11.06 -28.51
C ALA A 474 27.19 -10.07 -27.44
N ALA A 475 27.17 -8.77 -27.75
CA ALA A 475 26.71 -7.74 -26.81
C ALA A 475 25.22 -7.89 -26.44
N VAL A 476 24.36 -8.34 -27.36
CA VAL A 476 22.94 -8.63 -27.06
C VAL A 476 22.78 -9.81 -26.08
N ALA A 477 23.66 -10.81 -26.15
CA ALA A 477 23.63 -11.92 -25.19
C ALA A 477 24.18 -11.50 -23.82
N VAL A 478 25.28 -10.74 -23.79
CA VAL A 478 25.92 -10.27 -22.55
C VAL A 478 25.05 -9.21 -21.85
N SER A 479 24.34 -8.36 -22.59
CA SER A 479 23.40 -7.41 -21.98
C SER A 479 22.31 -8.12 -21.19
N GLY A 480 21.91 -9.31 -21.65
CA GLY A 480 21.03 -10.25 -20.95
C GLY A 480 21.44 -10.45 -19.49
N VAL A 481 22.68 -10.91 -19.34
CA VAL A 481 23.31 -11.24 -18.06
C VAL A 481 23.54 -9.98 -17.23
N VAL A 482 24.06 -8.90 -17.84
CA VAL A 482 24.34 -7.64 -17.13
C VAL A 482 23.06 -7.03 -16.57
N ALA A 483 21.99 -6.97 -17.37
CA ALA A 483 20.71 -6.44 -16.93
C ALA A 483 20.12 -7.30 -15.80
N SER A 484 20.13 -8.63 -15.95
CA SER A 484 19.63 -9.55 -14.93
C SER A 484 20.39 -9.44 -13.60
N LEU A 485 21.73 -9.43 -13.65
CA LEU A 485 22.57 -9.29 -12.46
C LEU A 485 22.41 -7.91 -11.81
N SER A 486 22.41 -6.84 -12.61
CA SER A 486 22.23 -5.46 -12.11
C SER A 486 20.88 -5.31 -11.41
N LEU A 487 19.83 -5.90 -11.97
CA LEU A 487 18.50 -5.84 -11.39
C LEU A 487 18.38 -6.68 -10.12
N ALA A 488 18.98 -7.86 -10.09
CA ALA A 488 19.04 -8.68 -8.89
C ALA A 488 19.75 -7.93 -7.76
N VAL A 489 20.91 -7.34 -8.02
CA VAL A 489 21.65 -6.51 -7.05
C VAL A 489 20.82 -5.31 -6.61
N ALA A 490 20.19 -4.59 -7.54
CA ALA A 490 19.34 -3.44 -7.22
C ALA A 490 18.16 -3.83 -6.32
N LEU A 491 17.48 -4.95 -6.62
CA LEU A 491 16.39 -5.49 -5.81
C LEU A 491 16.87 -5.88 -4.41
N THR A 492 18.00 -6.58 -4.29
CA THR A 492 18.57 -6.97 -2.99
C THR A 492 18.95 -5.76 -2.15
N VAL A 493 19.62 -4.77 -2.73
CA VAL A 493 20.01 -3.52 -2.03
C VAL A 493 18.76 -2.75 -1.60
N MET A 494 17.75 -2.66 -2.46
CA MET A 494 16.49 -1.99 -2.13
C MET A 494 15.78 -2.64 -0.93
N VAL A 495 15.60 -3.97 -0.95
CA VAL A 495 14.97 -4.72 0.16
C VAL A 495 15.80 -4.61 1.44
N ALA A 496 17.12 -4.75 1.35
CA ALA A 496 18.00 -4.66 2.50
C ALA A 496 17.99 -3.25 3.13
N SER A 497 18.09 -2.19 2.33
CA SER A 497 18.08 -0.81 2.84
C SER A 497 16.75 -0.43 3.49
N PHE A 498 15.63 -0.91 2.93
CA PHE A 498 14.31 -0.71 3.54
C PHE A 498 14.22 -1.43 4.89
N ARG A 499 14.62 -2.71 4.94
CA ARG A 499 14.64 -3.48 6.19
C ARG A 499 15.48 -2.77 7.25
N ASP A 500 16.69 -2.36 6.89
CA ASP A 500 17.62 -1.69 7.80
C ASP A 500 17.07 -0.36 8.30
N SER A 501 16.46 0.44 7.42
CA SER A 501 15.81 1.70 7.78
C SER A 501 14.63 1.49 8.73
N VAL A 502 13.81 0.45 8.52
CA VAL A 502 12.70 0.12 9.41
C VAL A 502 13.20 -0.36 10.76
N THR A 503 14.23 -1.22 10.80
CA THR A 503 14.84 -1.66 12.05
C THR A 503 15.39 -0.48 12.84
N HIS A 504 16.17 0.40 12.20
CA HIS A 504 16.71 1.59 12.85
C HIS A 504 15.61 2.53 13.35
N TRP A 505 14.56 2.74 12.55
CA TRP A 505 13.40 3.53 12.97
C TRP A 505 12.68 2.90 14.17
N LEU A 506 12.50 1.57 14.19
CA LEU A 506 11.92 0.85 15.32
C LEU A 506 12.79 0.96 16.56
N ASP A 507 14.12 0.87 16.44
CA ASP A 507 15.04 1.04 17.59
C ASP A 507 14.93 2.45 18.20
N VAL A 508 14.73 3.48 17.36
CA VAL A 508 14.57 4.87 17.81
C VAL A 508 13.19 5.12 18.43
N VAL A 509 12.13 4.56 17.85
CA VAL A 509 10.74 4.79 18.29
C VAL A 509 10.35 3.88 19.45
N LEU A 510 10.88 2.66 19.49
CA LEU A 510 10.61 1.64 20.50
C LEU A 510 11.87 1.25 21.30
N PRO A 511 12.50 2.17 22.04
CA PRO A 511 13.76 1.90 22.74
C PRO A 511 13.65 0.93 23.94
N ALA A 512 12.45 0.68 24.45
CA ALA A 512 12.22 -0.20 25.59
C ALA A 512 11.69 -1.58 25.16
N ASP A 513 12.14 -2.64 25.84
CA ASP A 513 11.67 -4.01 25.63
C ASP A 513 10.21 -4.22 26.05
N LEU A 514 9.73 -3.42 27.03
CA LEU A 514 8.41 -3.57 27.62
C LEU A 514 7.74 -2.21 27.82
N TYR A 515 6.53 -2.08 27.28
CA TYR A 515 5.69 -0.90 27.44
C TYR A 515 4.55 -1.19 28.40
N MET A 516 4.49 -0.45 29.49
CA MET A 516 3.32 -0.41 30.36
C MET A 516 2.52 0.84 30.02
N ARG A 517 1.26 0.66 29.64
CA ARG A 517 0.36 1.77 29.33
C ARG A 517 -0.91 1.63 30.16
N THR A 518 -1.40 2.73 30.70
CA THR A 518 -2.75 2.80 31.26
C THR A 518 -3.71 2.50 30.12
N ALA A 519 -4.26 1.28 30.06
CA ALA A 519 -4.95 0.78 28.88
C ALA A 519 -6.05 1.76 28.44
N PRO A 520 -5.87 2.52 27.34
CA PRO A 520 -6.99 3.16 26.71
C PRO A 520 -7.80 2.01 26.10
N PRO A 521 -9.12 1.97 26.29
CA PRO A 521 -9.93 1.04 25.53
C PRO A 521 -9.65 1.27 24.04
N SER A 522 -9.41 0.17 23.32
CA SER A 522 -8.94 0.20 21.93
C SER A 522 -9.83 1.09 21.06
N GLY A 523 -9.21 1.96 20.26
CA GLY A 523 -9.91 2.86 19.34
C GLY A 523 -10.21 4.27 19.86
N SER A 524 -9.85 4.63 21.10
CA SER A 524 -9.90 6.03 21.55
C SER A 524 -8.58 6.76 21.27
N SER A 525 -8.64 7.84 20.47
CA SER A 525 -7.54 8.80 20.27
C SER A 525 -7.55 9.93 21.31
N ALA A 526 -8.54 9.94 22.19
CA ALA A 526 -8.66 10.92 23.27
C ALA A 526 -7.55 10.67 24.31
N ALA A 527 -6.77 11.70 24.59
CA ALA A 527 -5.86 11.71 25.73
C ALA A 527 -6.70 11.45 26.99
N SER A 528 -6.47 10.32 27.68
CA SER A 528 -7.09 10.07 28.97
C SER A 528 -6.37 10.91 30.01
N ASP A 529 -6.76 12.18 30.17
CA ASP A 529 -6.34 12.98 31.33
C ASP A 529 -6.92 12.43 32.65
N THR A 530 -7.85 11.49 32.55
CA THR A 530 -8.53 10.81 33.66
C THR A 530 -7.76 9.64 34.24
N VAL A 531 -6.77 9.08 33.52
CA VAL A 531 -6.02 7.90 33.98
C VAL A 531 -4.52 8.14 33.88
N TYR A 532 -3.83 8.00 35.01
CA TYR A 532 -2.39 8.17 35.14
C TYR A 532 -1.79 7.05 35.99
N PHE A 533 -0.48 6.83 35.84
CA PHE A 533 0.28 6.02 36.78
C PHE A 533 0.68 6.88 37.98
N THR A 534 0.47 6.38 39.20
CA THR A 534 0.92 7.08 40.40
C THR A 534 2.45 7.06 40.49
N PRO A 535 3.10 8.11 41.04
CA PRO A 535 4.54 8.14 41.22
C PRO A 535 5.08 6.92 41.99
N GLU A 536 4.34 6.48 43.01
CA GLU A 536 4.65 5.30 43.84
C GLU A 536 4.74 4.01 43.01
N LEU A 537 3.86 3.84 42.03
CA LEU A 537 3.89 2.68 41.14
C LEU A 537 5.12 2.72 40.24
N VAL A 538 5.50 3.89 39.74
CA VAL A 538 6.68 4.08 38.89
C VAL A 538 7.95 3.74 39.68
N GLU A 539 8.06 4.18 40.93
CA GLU A 539 9.17 3.84 41.83
C GLU A 539 9.20 2.35 42.18
N ALA A 540 8.04 1.75 42.47
CA ALA A 540 7.94 0.32 42.73
C ALA A 540 8.42 -0.51 41.53
N ILE A 541 8.06 -0.13 40.31
CA ILE A 541 8.54 -0.78 39.08
C ILE A 541 10.05 -0.60 38.92
N ALA A 542 10.58 0.60 39.19
CA ALA A 542 12.03 0.85 39.13
C ALA A 542 12.83 0.00 40.13
N SER A 543 12.23 -0.40 41.24
CA SER A 543 12.86 -1.26 42.26
C SER A 543 12.88 -2.75 41.92
N VAL A 544 12.16 -3.19 40.87
CA VAL A 544 12.08 -4.61 40.50
C VAL A 544 13.43 -5.11 39.95
N LYS A 545 13.91 -6.22 40.51
CA LYS A 545 15.18 -6.84 40.13
C LYS A 545 15.15 -7.26 38.64
N GLY A 546 16.03 -6.67 37.84
CA GLY A 546 16.12 -6.90 36.38
C GLY A 546 15.73 -5.70 35.53
N VAL A 547 15.07 -4.69 36.13
CA VAL A 547 14.76 -3.43 35.45
C VAL A 547 15.99 -2.51 35.48
N LYS A 548 16.54 -2.17 34.31
CA LYS A 548 17.72 -1.28 34.19
C LYS A 548 17.37 0.20 34.21
N ARG A 549 16.27 0.59 33.55
CA ARG A 549 15.80 1.97 33.41
C ARG A 549 14.28 1.96 33.32
N VAL A 550 13.64 2.87 34.03
CA VAL A 550 12.23 3.21 33.86
C VAL A 550 12.17 4.64 33.37
N THR A 551 11.30 4.92 32.40
CA THR A 551 11.11 6.28 31.88
C THR A 551 9.62 6.52 31.71
N SER A 552 9.14 7.59 32.32
CA SER A 552 7.77 8.02 32.16
C SER A 552 7.62 8.71 30.81
N LEU A 553 6.54 8.41 30.08
CA LEU A 553 6.24 9.06 28.82
C LEU A 553 4.78 9.48 28.79
N ARG A 554 4.53 10.71 28.36
CA ARG A 554 3.18 11.20 28.07
C ARG A 554 3.04 11.38 26.57
N THR A 555 2.08 10.69 25.98
CA THR A 555 1.76 10.81 24.56
C THR A 555 0.43 11.53 24.40
N THR A 556 0.42 12.58 23.59
CA THR A 556 -0.80 13.31 23.20
C THR A 556 -0.87 13.39 21.68
N SER A 557 -2.07 13.28 21.13
CA SER A 557 -2.30 13.48 19.70
C SER A 557 -2.57 14.96 19.45
N VAL A 558 -1.84 15.58 18.53
CA VAL A 558 -1.99 16.99 18.15
C VAL A 558 -2.25 17.07 16.66
N LEU A 559 -3.37 17.68 16.26
CA LEU A 559 -3.64 17.99 14.87
C LEU A 559 -3.02 19.35 14.53
N LEU A 560 -1.97 19.36 13.70
CA LEU A 560 -1.30 20.61 13.28
C LEU A 560 -2.00 21.26 12.08
N ASP A 561 -2.58 20.44 11.20
CA ASP A 561 -3.27 20.83 9.97
C ASP A 561 -4.45 19.88 9.78
N ALA A 562 -5.64 20.42 9.48
CA ALA A 562 -6.84 19.63 9.26
C ALA A 562 -6.74 18.70 8.03
N SER A 563 -5.83 18.99 7.10
CA SER A 563 -5.57 18.16 5.92
C SER A 563 -4.55 17.05 6.17
N GLN A 564 -3.91 17.01 7.35
CA GLN A 564 -2.86 16.06 7.69
C GLN A 564 -3.24 15.21 8.91
N PRO A 565 -2.71 13.97 9.03
CA PRO A 565 -2.98 13.15 10.21
C PRO A 565 -2.41 13.81 11.47
N ALA A 566 -3.11 13.63 12.59
CA ALA A 566 -2.62 14.10 13.88
C ALA A 566 -1.26 13.48 14.24
N VAL A 567 -0.33 14.33 14.68
CA VAL A 567 1.02 13.96 15.10
C VAL A 567 1.00 13.56 16.56
N ALA A 568 1.77 12.53 16.93
CA ALA A 568 1.95 12.16 18.33
C ALA A 568 3.03 13.06 18.96
N LEU A 569 2.64 13.93 19.90
CA LEU A 569 3.55 14.62 20.79
C LEU A 569 3.94 13.66 21.91
N ILE A 570 5.22 13.31 21.98
CA ILE A 570 5.79 12.44 23.01
C ILE A 570 6.65 13.30 23.93
N ALA A 571 6.18 13.52 25.16
CA ALA A 571 6.99 14.09 26.22
C ALA A 571 7.64 12.95 27.02
N ARG A 572 8.97 12.98 27.14
CA ARG A 572 9.77 12.00 27.90
C ARG A 572 10.88 12.72 28.65
N ASP A 573 11.27 12.18 29.78
CA ASP A 573 12.49 12.59 30.46
C ASP A 573 13.68 12.07 29.64
N ILE A 574 14.48 13.00 29.10
CA ILE A 574 15.61 12.71 28.20
C ILE A 574 16.78 12.12 29.00
#